data_AF-A0A1D9PAK0-F1
#
_entry.id   AF-A0A1D9PAK0-F1
#
_cell.length_a   1.000
_cell.length_b   1.000
_cell.length_c   1.000
_cell.angle_alpha   90.00
_cell.angle_beta   90.00
_cell.angle_gamma   90.00
#
_symmetry.space_group_name_H-M   'P 1'
#
loop_
_entity.id
_entity.type
_entity.pdbx_description
1 polymer ?
#
loop_
_entity_poly.entity_id
_entity_poly.type
_entity_poly.pdbx_seq_one_letter_code
_entity_poly.pdbx_strand_id
1 'polypeptide(L)'
;MKPKKSKLGSPAEVAIEKTVEVIPFLIKTAVFLGLGYWAYNKYTNRFVKRKENTSYPAANISLAQAQSRADAIYSSLGWVSNDFDNVSRQLTGLNYNGFVRVYNAFGHRRGTLLKGQLNLEEWCYDQFTDYQVQQLSFLLGGAFFQ
;
A
#
# COMPACT_ATOMS: atom_id res chain seq x y z
N MET A 1 -64.63 -35.59 15.25
CA MET A 1 -63.56 -34.57 15.28
C MET A 1 -62.74 -34.69 14.01
N LYS A 2 -62.63 -33.63 13.19
CA LYS A 2 -61.75 -33.64 12.00
C LYS A 2 -60.30 -33.39 12.45
N PRO A 3 -59.31 -34.17 12.00
CA PRO A 3 -57.92 -33.94 12.38
C PRO A 3 -57.46 -32.59 11.80
N LYS A 4 -56.92 -31.73 12.67
CA LYS A 4 -56.27 -30.47 12.26
C LYS A 4 -55.05 -30.84 11.41
N LYS A 5 -55.06 -30.49 10.12
CA LYS A 5 -53.87 -30.57 9.27
C LYS A 5 -52.77 -29.72 9.91
N SER A 6 -51.65 -30.36 10.25
CA SER A 6 -50.41 -29.67 10.62
C SER A 6 -50.03 -28.72 9.49
N LYS A 7 -49.79 -27.45 9.82
CA LYS A 7 -49.41 -26.39 8.87
C LYS A 7 -47.92 -26.42 8.51
N LEU A 8 -47.17 -27.43 8.93
CA LEU A 8 -45.75 -27.56 8.65
C LEU A 8 -45.56 -28.52 7.48
N GLY A 9 -45.01 -28.01 6.37
CA GLY A 9 -44.57 -28.81 5.22
C GLY A 9 -43.53 -29.86 5.62
N SER A 10 -43.15 -30.73 4.69
CA SER A 10 -42.15 -31.77 4.96
C SER A 10 -40.84 -31.16 5.50
N PRO A 11 -40.07 -31.90 6.33
CA PRO A 11 -38.82 -31.37 6.89
C PRO A 11 -37.85 -30.83 5.83
N ALA A 12 -37.89 -31.36 4.61
CA ALA A 12 -37.11 -30.89 3.46
C ALA A 12 -37.62 -29.53 2.93
N GLU A 13 -38.93 -29.32 2.81
CA GLU A 13 -39.50 -28.05 2.36
C GLU A 13 -39.25 -26.93 3.38
N VAL A 14 -39.39 -27.22 4.67
CA VAL A 14 -39.07 -26.28 5.76
C VAL A 14 -37.57 -25.94 5.79
N ALA A 15 -36.70 -26.89 5.46
CA ALA A 15 -35.26 -26.63 5.35
C ALA A 15 -34.91 -25.75 4.13
N ILE A 16 -35.60 -25.96 3.00
CA ILE A 16 -35.43 -25.16 1.78
C ILE A 16 -35.92 -23.72 2.00
N GLU A 17 -37.11 -23.52 2.57
CA GLU A 17 -37.65 -22.19 2.86
C GLU A 17 -36.73 -21.39 3.81
N LYS A 18 -36.26 -22.03 4.89
CA LYS A 18 -35.30 -21.39 5.82
C LYS A 18 -33.98 -21.04 5.16
N THR A 19 -33.53 -21.84 4.20
CA THR A 19 -32.30 -21.53 3.44
C THR A 19 -32.51 -20.32 2.53
N VAL A 20 -33.65 -20.26 1.84
CA VAL A 20 -34.01 -19.13 0.95
C VAL A 20 -34.19 -17.82 1.72
N GLU A 21 -34.75 -17.87 2.93
CA GLU A 21 -34.90 -16.68 3.80
C GLU A 21 -33.56 -16.12 4.30
N VAL A 22 -32.54 -16.95 4.45
CA VAL A 22 -31.22 -16.54 4.96
C VAL A 22 -30.33 -15.96 3.86
N ILE A 23 -30.58 -16.27 2.58
CA ILE A 23 -29.80 -15.76 1.44
C ILE A 23 -29.72 -14.22 1.40
N PRO A 24 -30.83 -13.45 1.50
CA PRO A 24 -30.77 -11.99 1.51
C PRO A 24 -29.95 -11.42 2.69
N PHE A 25 -30.01 -12.06 3.86
CA PHE A 25 -29.23 -11.66 5.03
C PHE A 25 -27.73 -11.91 4.80
N LEU A 26 -27.35 -13.07 4.26
CA LEU A 26 -25.96 -13.39 3.92
C LEU A 26 -25.41 -12.45 2.85
N ILE A 27 -26.18 -12.15 1.81
CA ILE A 27 -25.75 -11.21 0.75
C ILE A 27 -25.53 -9.81 1.34
N LYS A 28 -26.48 -9.29 2.13
CA LYS A 28 -26.32 -7.98 2.79
C LYS A 28 -25.08 -7.96 3.68
N THR A 29 -24.89 -9.00 4.49
CA THR A 29 -23.74 -9.12 5.38
C THR A 29 -22.42 -9.17 4.61
N ALA A 30 -22.34 -9.96 3.54
CA ALA A 30 -21.17 -10.02 2.68
C ALA A 30 -20.87 -8.66 2.01
N VAL A 31 -21.89 -7.94 1.56
CA VAL A 31 -21.74 -6.59 1.00
C VAL A 31 -21.23 -5.61 2.06
N PHE A 32 -21.81 -5.61 3.27
CA PHE A 32 -21.35 -4.72 4.36
C PHE A 32 -19.94 -5.03 4.82
N LEU A 33 -19.59 -6.32 4.95
CA LEU A 33 -18.22 -6.75 5.26
C LEU A 33 -17.25 -6.37 4.14
N GLY A 34 -17.64 -6.56 2.88
CA GLY A 34 -16.85 -6.18 1.72
C GLY A 34 -16.59 -4.66 1.65
N LEU A 35 -17.63 -3.85 1.87
CA LEU A 35 -17.52 -2.39 1.93
C LEU A 35 -16.70 -1.92 3.13
N GLY A 36 -16.89 -2.55 4.30
CA GLY A 36 -16.11 -2.29 5.51
C GLY A 36 -14.64 -2.58 5.31
N TYR A 37 -14.32 -3.74 4.73
CA TYR A 37 -12.95 -4.13 4.37
C TYR A 37 -12.33 -3.18 3.34
N TRP A 38 -13.07 -2.81 2.29
CA TRP A 38 -12.59 -1.85 1.28
C TRP A 38 -12.30 -0.47 1.88
N ALA A 39 -13.20 0.06 2.70
CA ALA A 39 -13.03 1.35 3.37
C ALA A 39 -11.85 1.30 4.37
N TYR A 40 -11.73 0.22 5.14
CA TYR A 40 -10.61 -0.01 6.05
C TYR A 40 -9.29 -0.02 5.29
N ASN A 41 -9.18 -0.83 4.22
CA ASN A 41 -7.98 -0.95 3.40
C ASN A 41 -7.58 0.38 2.73
N LYS A 42 -8.57 1.21 2.34
CA LYS A 42 -8.31 2.56 1.79
C LYS A 42 -7.90 3.57 2.87
N TYR A 43 -8.28 3.36 4.12
CA TYR A 43 -7.90 4.22 5.24
C TYR A 43 -6.51 3.87 5.79
N THR A 44 -6.20 2.57 5.92
CA THR A 44 -4.94 2.11 6.49
C THR A 44 -3.77 2.19 5.50
N ASN A 45 -3.98 1.98 4.19
CA ASN A 45 -2.91 2.06 3.18
C ASN A 45 -2.63 3.48 2.68
N ARG A 46 -2.80 4.50 3.53
CA ARG A 46 -2.53 5.89 3.15
C ARG A 46 -1.05 6.20 3.31
N PHE A 47 -0.49 6.91 2.34
CA PHE A 47 0.87 7.43 2.45
C PHE A 47 1.01 8.40 3.62
N VAL A 48 1.91 8.09 4.54
CA VAL A 48 2.26 8.96 5.66
C VAL A 48 3.45 9.83 5.25
N LYS A 49 3.19 11.11 4.99
CA LYS A 49 4.23 12.10 4.73
C LYS A 49 5.13 12.27 5.96
N ARG A 50 6.44 12.29 5.74
CA ARG A 50 7.43 12.58 6.78
C ARG A 50 7.62 14.09 6.90
N LYS A 51 7.70 14.61 8.13
CA LYS A 51 8.02 16.02 8.35
C LYS A 51 9.52 16.23 8.20
N GLU A 52 9.91 17.35 7.61
CA GLU A 52 11.31 17.79 7.64
C GLU A 52 11.71 18.01 9.10
N ASN A 53 12.93 17.58 9.44
CA ASN A 53 13.47 17.69 10.78
C ASN A 53 14.30 18.98 10.89
N THR A 54 13.92 19.87 11.80
CA THR A 54 14.58 21.16 12.03
C THR A 54 15.96 21.04 12.66
N SER A 55 16.32 19.88 13.23
CA SER A 55 17.66 19.58 13.72
C SER A 55 18.68 19.32 12.61
N TYR A 56 18.20 19.05 11.39
CA TYR A 56 19.05 18.88 10.20
C TYR A 56 19.01 20.12 9.32
N PRO A 57 20.04 20.35 8.49
CA PRO A 57 20.02 21.43 7.51
C PRO A 57 18.77 21.36 6.62
N ALA A 58 18.26 22.51 6.20
CA ALA A 58 17.14 22.58 5.27
C ALA A 58 17.41 21.75 4.02
N ALA A 59 16.35 21.22 3.39
CA ALA A 59 16.50 20.38 2.21
C ALA A 59 17.30 21.09 1.13
N ASN A 60 18.33 20.42 0.60
CA ASN A 60 19.23 20.97 -0.41
C ASN A 60 18.64 20.96 -1.84
N ILE A 61 17.38 20.53 -1.99
CA ILE A 61 16.65 20.48 -3.25
C ILE A 61 15.29 21.16 -3.12
N SER A 62 14.82 21.75 -4.21
CA SER A 62 13.46 22.29 -4.33
C SER A 62 12.40 21.18 -4.44
N LEU A 63 11.13 21.53 -4.24
CA LEU A 63 10.01 20.60 -4.43
C LEU A 63 9.92 20.07 -5.86
N ALA A 64 10.19 20.92 -6.87
CA ALA A 64 10.18 20.51 -8.28
C ALA A 64 11.30 19.51 -8.59
N GLN A 65 12.50 19.72 -8.02
CA GLN A 65 13.61 18.76 -8.14
C GLN A 65 13.28 17.45 -7.41
N ALA A 66 12.64 17.52 -6.25
CA ALA A 66 12.23 16.34 -5.52
C ALA A 66 11.22 15.50 -6.33
N GLN A 67 10.25 16.15 -6.97
CA GLN A 67 9.28 15.51 -7.85
C GLN A 67 9.97 14.86 -9.06
N SER A 68 10.86 15.60 -9.73
CA SER A 68 11.61 15.10 -10.88
C SER A 68 12.45 13.86 -10.53
N ARG A 69 13.16 13.88 -9.39
CA ARG A 69 13.92 12.72 -8.89
C ARG A 69 13.01 11.55 -8.52
N ALA A 70 11.88 11.82 -7.86
CA ALA A 70 10.93 10.79 -7.47
C ALA A 70 10.33 10.07 -8.70
N ASP A 71 9.98 10.82 -9.74
CA ASP A 71 9.44 10.24 -10.98
C ASP A 71 10.51 9.45 -11.74
N ALA A 72 11.77 9.91 -11.74
CA ALA A 72 12.89 9.16 -12.30
C ALA A 72 13.22 7.87 -11.51
N ILE A 73 13.09 7.89 -10.19
CA ILE A 73 13.22 6.69 -9.36
C ILE A 73 12.08 5.72 -9.68
N TYR A 74 10.85 6.21 -9.76
CA TYR A 74 9.70 5.37 -10.10
C TYR A 74 9.81 4.75 -11.51
N SER A 75 10.32 5.47 -12.51
CA SER A 75 10.53 4.88 -13.84
C SER A 75 11.65 3.83 -13.87
N SER A 76 12.55 3.85 -12.89
CA SER A 76 13.63 2.87 -12.74
C SER A 76 13.18 1.59 -12.03
N LEU A 77 12.05 1.68 -11.33
CA LEU A 77 11.48 0.64 -10.48
C LEU A 77 10.16 0.15 -11.11
N GLY A 78 10.14 -1.10 -11.57
CA GLY A 78 8.96 -1.66 -12.21
C GLY A 78 8.96 -3.18 -12.15
N TRP A 79 7.95 -3.79 -12.74
CA TRP A 79 7.84 -5.26 -12.79
C TRP A 79 9.05 -5.95 -13.42
N VAL A 80 9.69 -5.29 -14.37
CA VAL A 80 10.77 -5.85 -15.20
C VAL A 80 12.04 -5.00 -15.09
N SER A 81 12.00 -3.92 -14.32
CA SER A 81 13.09 -2.94 -14.23
C SER A 81 13.48 -2.76 -12.76
N ASN A 82 14.77 -2.94 -12.48
CA ASN A 82 15.39 -2.71 -11.19
C ASN A 82 16.73 -1.99 -11.37
N ASP A 83 16.70 -0.81 -11.98
CA ASP A 83 17.91 -0.02 -12.27
C ASP A 83 18.43 0.66 -10.99
N PHE A 84 19.24 -0.08 -10.25
CA PHE A 84 19.89 0.37 -9.02
C PHE A 84 20.82 1.58 -9.25
N ASP A 85 21.53 1.62 -10.37
CA ASP A 85 22.50 2.68 -10.67
C ASP A 85 21.81 4.02 -10.88
N ASN A 86 20.65 4.01 -11.53
CA ASN A 86 19.87 5.23 -11.66
C ASN A 86 19.24 5.65 -10.32
N VAL A 87 18.69 4.71 -9.53
CA VAL A 87 18.11 5.04 -8.21
C VAL A 87 19.18 5.63 -7.27
N SER A 88 20.34 4.98 -7.18
CA SER A 88 21.47 5.48 -6.38
C SER A 88 21.93 6.86 -6.83
N ARG A 89 22.02 7.12 -8.15
CA ARG A 89 22.35 8.44 -8.70
C ARG A 89 21.33 9.51 -8.32
N GLN A 90 20.03 9.20 -8.34
CA GLN A 90 18.99 10.14 -7.94
C GLN A 90 18.98 10.42 -6.43
N LEU A 91 19.41 9.47 -5.60
CA LEU A 91 19.52 9.64 -4.15
C LEU A 91 20.83 10.26 -3.69
N THR A 92 21.88 10.17 -4.52
CA THR A 92 23.21 10.71 -4.20
C THR A 92 23.17 12.22 -4.01
N GLY A 93 23.90 12.66 -2.98
CA GLY A 93 24.06 14.08 -2.65
C GLY A 93 22.84 14.72 -1.99
N LEU A 94 21.80 13.95 -1.66
CA LEU A 94 20.68 14.45 -0.85
C LEU A 94 21.10 14.50 0.63
N ASN A 95 20.77 15.60 1.30
CA ASN A 95 20.82 15.64 2.76
C ASN A 95 19.54 15.02 3.36
N TYR A 96 19.48 14.89 4.69
CA TYR A 96 18.33 14.27 5.39
C TYR A 96 16.98 14.83 4.92
N ASN A 97 16.82 16.15 4.95
CA ASN A 97 15.57 16.80 4.56
C ASN A 97 15.33 16.76 3.04
N GLY A 98 16.40 16.71 2.23
CA GLY A 98 16.34 16.49 0.78
C GLY A 98 15.76 15.11 0.45
N PHE A 99 16.21 14.06 1.13
CA PHE A 99 15.61 12.74 1.02
C PHE A 99 14.15 12.73 1.45
N VAL A 100 13.82 13.35 2.60
CA VAL A 100 12.42 13.46 3.07
C VAL A 100 11.52 14.10 2.01
N ARG A 101 12.01 15.13 1.29
CA ARG A 101 11.26 15.71 0.17
C ARG A 101 11.06 14.74 -0.98
N VAL A 102 12.09 14.00 -1.41
CA VAL A 102 11.97 12.99 -2.47
C VAL A 102 11.00 11.89 -2.04
N TYR A 103 11.13 11.38 -0.81
CA TYR A 103 10.22 10.39 -0.23
C TYR A 103 8.77 10.89 -0.26
N ASN A 104 8.53 12.13 0.18
CA ASN A 104 7.21 12.75 0.18
C ASN A 104 6.64 12.99 -1.23
N ALA A 105 7.48 13.35 -2.19
CA ALA A 105 7.10 13.54 -3.58
C ALA A 105 6.84 12.20 -4.30
N PHE A 106 7.57 11.16 -3.92
CA PHE A 106 7.34 9.80 -4.40
C PHE A 106 5.98 9.29 -3.97
N GLY A 107 5.62 9.47 -2.69
CA GLY A 107 4.30 9.11 -2.19
C GLY A 107 4.07 7.59 -2.13
N HIS A 108 2.81 7.16 -2.25
CA HIS A 108 2.49 5.77 -2.55
C HIS A 108 2.36 5.59 -4.06
N ARG A 109 3.18 4.71 -4.60
CA ARG A 109 3.10 4.30 -6.00
C ARG A 109 2.63 2.86 -6.07
N ARG A 110 1.95 2.51 -7.17
CA ARG A 110 1.44 1.14 -7.38
C ARG A 110 2.64 0.20 -7.52
N GLY A 111 2.79 -0.71 -6.57
CA GLY A 111 3.79 -1.77 -6.52
C GLY A 111 3.59 -2.85 -7.60
N THR A 112 4.32 -3.95 -7.45
CA THR A 112 4.15 -5.13 -8.31
C THR A 112 2.74 -5.75 -8.18
N LEU A 113 2.30 -6.66 -9.09
CA LEU A 113 0.92 -7.19 -9.10
C LEU A 113 0.46 -7.68 -7.73
N LEU A 114 1.42 -8.21 -6.97
CA LEU A 114 1.19 -8.93 -5.73
C LEU A 114 1.35 -8.05 -4.48
N LYS A 115 1.96 -6.87 -4.59
CA LYS A 115 2.38 -6.07 -3.42
C LYS A 115 1.64 -4.74 -3.23
N GLY A 116 0.61 -4.47 -4.03
CA GLY A 116 -0.32 -3.37 -3.75
C GLY A 116 0.30 -1.99 -3.98
N GLN A 117 0.26 -1.10 -2.98
CA GLN A 117 0.86 0.24 -3.05
C GLN A 117 2.08 0.29 -2.13
N LEU A 118 3.21 0.75 -2.65
CA LEU A 118 4.47 0.80 -1.94
C LEU A 118 4.99 2.25 -1.93
N ASN A 119 5.57 2.66 -0.81
CA ASN A 119 6.37 3.88 -0.71
C ASN A 119 7.79 3.67 -1.25
N LEU A 120 8.59 4.72 -1.29
CA LEU A 120 9.95 4.68 -1.86
C LEU A 120 10.83 3.61 -1.18
N GLU A 121 10.78 3.51 0.15
CA GLU A 121 11.62 2.57 0.89
C GLU A 121 11.18 1.13 0.63
N GLU A 122 9.88 0.86 0.73
CA GLU A 122 9.29 -0.44 0.45
C GLU A 122 9.60 -0.92 -0.98
N TRP A 123 9.59 0.00 -1.95
CA TRP A 123 9.99 -0.29 -3.32
C TRP A 123 11.46 -0.68 -3.44
N CYS A 124 12.36 0.00 -2.74
CA CYS A 124 13.78 -0.35 -2.73
C CYS A 124 14.01 -1.71 -2.07
N TYR A 125 13.37 -2.01 -0.94
CA TYR A 125 13.45 -3.33 -0.29
C TYR A 125 12.85 -4.45 -1.16
N ASP A 126 11.85 -4.14 -2.00
CA ASP A 126 11.25 -5.13 -2.89
C ASP A 126 12.12 -5.45 -4.11
N GLN A 127 12.82 -4.45 -4.66
CA GLN A 127 13.52 -4.57 -5.94
C GLN A 127 15.02 -4.84 -5.81
N PHE A 128 15.62 -4.50 -4.67
CA PHE A 128 17.06 -4.58 -4.47
C PHE A 128 17.43 -5.58 -3.38
N THR A 129 18.67 -6.06 -3.46
CA THR A 129 19.26 -6.91 -2.42
C THR A 129 19.56 -6.11 -1.16
N ASP A 130 19.65 -6.78 0.00
CA ASP A 130 20.01 -6.14 1.27
C ASP A 130 21.30 -5.33 1.18
N TYR A 131 22.29 -5.84 0.44
CA TYR A 131 23.55 -5.15 0.19
C TYR A 131 23.36 -3.83 -0.57
N GLN A 132 22.56 -3.84 -1.63
CA GLN A 132 22.23 -2.64 -2.40
C GLN A 132 21.44 -1.63 -1.57
N VAL A 133 20.46 -2.09 -0.79
CA VAL A 133 19.70 -1.22 0.11
C VAL A 133 20.62 -0.58 1.16
N GLN A 134 21.58 -1.35 1.69
CA GLN A 134 22.60 -0.83 2.60
C GLN A 134 23.48 0.23 1.93
N GLN A 135 23.85 0.05 0.66
CA GLN A 135 24.56 1.09 -0.10
C GLN A 135 23.72 2.38 -0.23
N LEU A 136 22.41 2.28 -0.48
CA LEU A 136 21.53 3.45 -0.50
C LEU A 136 21.48 4.14 0.87
N SER A 137 21.44 3.36 1.96
CA SER A 137 21.53 3.89 3.32
C SER A 137 22.81 4.69 3.52
N PHE A 138 23.96 4.14 3.12
CA PHE A 138 25.26 4.82 3.22
C PHE A 138 25.31 6.12 2.43
N LEU A 139 24.74 6.16 1.22
CA LEU A 139 24.67 7.39 0.42
C LEU A 139 23.89 8.51 1.12
N LEU A 140 23.00 8.16 2.03
CA LEU A 140 22.17 9.08 2.81
C LEU A 140 22.65 9.24 4.26
N GLY A 141 23.91 8.92 4.54
CA GLY A 141 24.53 9.08 5.85
C GLY A 141 24.03 8.07 6.89
N GLY A 142 23.50 6.92 6.45
CA GLY A 142 23.04 5.84 7.33
C GLY A 142 21.71 6.10 8.03
N ALA A 143 21.00 7.20 7.70
CA ALA A 143 19.81 7.65 8.41
C ALA A 143 18.49 7.02 7.90
N PHE A 144 18.52 6.37 6.73
CA PHE A 144 17.36 5.78 6.07
C PHE A 144 17.67 4.36 5.63
N PHE A 145 16.64 3.59 5.27
CA PHE A 145 16.79 2.19 4.83
C PHE A 145 17.47 1.26 5.85
N GLN A 146 17.10 1.37 7.13
CA GLN A 146 17.59 0.50 8.20
C GLN A 146 16.74 -0.75 8.39
#